data_AF-A0A5E6NML4-F1
#
_entry.id   AF-A0A5E6NML4-F1
#
_cell.length_a   1.000
_cell.length_b   1.000
_cell.length_c   1.000
_cell.angle_alpha   90.00
_cell.angle_beta   90.00
_cell.angle_gamma   90.00
#
_symmetry.space_group_name_H-M   'P 1'
#
loop_
_entity.id
_entity.type
_entity.pdbx_description
1 polymer ?
#
loop_
_entity_poly.entity_id
_entity_poly.type
_entity_poly.pdbx_seq_one_letter_code
_entity_poly.pdbx_strand_id
1 'polypeptide(L)'
;QQTYTYDLGNNLTSLAHQANNDIWQQTITIHPNSNRGTENNGQNNFDANGNLLNLDNIGNLDWHYNNTLNRLTKADKSNTTQYSVYDYQGNRVRSVVEFNNQAQSQRDYLPLLDISTNETKQQSNTLHIGTHILSKSSKDNTQNPNQTHYQLTSHLQSNTLELDDKAQTLSYEHYYPYGGTAIIAGKNKTQVQQKRYRYTGKERDDSSGLSYYGARYLAPWLTRWISPDSAGAVDGLNLYVYVGNNPLKYIDPMGHFPLISWGGFVSDINAYKANQRDLNIWVGDAHDTPQGKYLVINLAMKLNFKIL
;
A
#
# COMPACT_ATOMS: atom_id res chain seq x y z
N GLN A 1 -9.81 -13.01 -16.64
CA GLN A 1 -9.52 -13.98 -15.56
C GLN A 1 -8.03 -13.92 -15.22
N GLN A 2 -7.68 -14.06 -13.94
CA GLN A 2 -6.29 -14.30 -13.52
C GLN A 2 -6.21 -15.65 -12.80
N THR A 3 -5.15 -16.39 -13.07
CA THR A 3 -4.85 -17.70 -12.45
C THR A 3 -3.49 -17.60 -11.77
N TYR A 4 -3.44 -18.03 -10.50
CA TYR A 4 -2.26 -17.95 -9.65
C TYR A 4 -1.82 -19.37 -9.28
N THR A 5 -0.56 -19.69 -9.50
CA THR A 5 0.03 -20.99 -9.17
C THR A 5 1.06 -20.81 -8.07
N TYR A 6 1.00 -21.65 -7.05
CA TYR A 6 1.87 -21.59 -5.89
C TYR A 6 2.66 -22.88 -5.70
N ASP A 7 3.86 -22.78 -5.13
CA ASP A 7 4.63 -23.94 -4.67
C ASP A 7 4.20 -24.39 -3.25
N LEU A 8 4.83 -25.44 -2.73
CA LEU A 8 4.58 -25.97 -1.38
C LEU A 8 5.02 -25.01 -0.26
N GLY A 9 5.88 -24.04 -0.56
CA GLY A 9 6.31 -22.98 0.34
C GLY A 9 5.40 -21.76 0.34
N ASN A 10 4.24 -21.83 -0.33
CA ASN A 10 3.30 -20.72 -0.55
C ASN A 10 3.87 -19.55 -1.39
N ASN A 11 4.92 -19.79 -2.18
CA ASN A 11 5.40 -18.80 -3.13
C ASN A 11 4.55 -18.82 -4.40
N LEU A 12 4.09 -17.67 -4.86
CA LEU A 12 3.60 -17.54 -6.23
C LEU A 12 4.75 -17.87 -7.19
N THR A 13 4.55 -18.82 -8.10
CA THR A 13 5.52 -19.21 -9.14
C THR A 13 5.06 -18.79 -10.53
N SER A 14 3.75 -18.67 -10.76
CA SER A 14 3.21 -18.22 -12.03
C SER A 14 1.90 -17.44 -11.84
N LEU A 15 1.78 -16.34 -12.59
CA LEU A 15 0.57 -15.55 -12.76
C LEU A 15 0.21 -15.53 -14.25
N ALA A 16 -0.94 -16.08 -14.58
CA ALA A 16 -1.51 -16.02 -15.92
C ALA A 16 -2.70 -15.06 -15.95
N HIS A 17 -2.77 -14.23 -16.99
CA HIS A 17 -3.90 -13.35 -17.26
C HIS A 17 -4.51 -13.69 -18.61
N GLN A 18 -5.84 -13.75 -18.64
CA GLN A 18 -6.61 -13.97 -19.85
C GLN A 18 -7.75 -12.94 -19.92
N ALA A 19 -7.69 -12.07 -20.90
CA ALA A 19 -8.76 -11.17 -21.33
C ALA A 19 -9.18 -11.51 -22.77
N ASN A 20 -10.29 -10.93 -23.24
CA ASN A 20 -10.82 -11.22 -24.58
C ASN A 20 -9.81 -10.92 -25.70
N ASN A 21 -8.96 -9.91 -25.52
CA ASN A 21 -8.05 -9.41 -26.55
C ASN A 21 -6.57 -9.46 -26.14
N ASP A 22 -6.25 -9.95 -24.94
CA ASP A 22 -4.88 -9.96 -24.44
C ASP A 22 -4.65 -11.12 -23.46
N ILE A 23 -3.53 -11.80 -23.62
CA ILE A 23 -3.14 -12.94 -22.81
C ILE A 23 -1.66 -12.79 -22.49
N TRP A 24 -1.32 -12.81 -21.21
CA TRP A 24 0.06 -12.76 -20.76
C TRP A 24 0.28 -13.69 -19.58
N GLN A 25 1.54 -14.07 -19.39
CA GLN A 25 1.98 -14.86 -18.26
C GLN A 25 3.24 -14.25 -17.69
N GLN A 26 3.35 -14.30 -16.36
CA GLN A 26 4.52 -13.89 -15.61
C GLN A 26 4.96 -15.07 -14.74
N THR A 27 6.26 -15.36 -14.78
CA THR A 27 6.87 -16.36 -13.92
C THR A 27 7.69 -15.66 -12.86
N ILE A 28 7.50 -16.08 -11.61
CA ILE A 28 8.35 -15.65 -10.50
C ILE A 28 9.32 -16.79 -10.21
N THR A 29 10.60 -16.51 -10.33
CA THR A 29 11.65 -17.48 -10.04
C THR A 29 11.95 -17.46 -8.55
N ILE A 30 11.71 -18.59 -7.89
CA ILE A 30 11.98 -18.79 -6.47
C ILE A 30 13.36 -19.41 -6.30
N HIS A 31 14.15 -18.88 -5.37
CA HIS A 31 15.47 -19.40 -5.08
C HIS A 31 15.37 -20.82 -4.48
N PRO A 32 16.19 -21.80 -4.91
CA PRO A 32 16.00 -23.22 -4.53
C PRO A 32 15.95 -23.52 -3.03
N ASN A 33 16.65 -22.72 -2.22
CA ASN A 33 16.85 -22.98 -0.80
C ASN A 33 16.21 -21.91 0.12
N SER A 34 15.30 -21.08 -0.40
CA SER A 34 14.64 -20.02 0.38
C SER A 34 13.34 -19.56 -0.26
N ASN A 35 12.58 -18.70 0.41
CA ASN A 35 11.36 -18.08 -0.15
C ASN A 35 11.62 -16.78 -0.94
N ARG A 36 12.90 -16.43 -1.14
CA ARG A 36 13.30 -15.28 -1.97
C ARG A 36 12.90 -15.56 -3.41
N GLY A 37 12.25 -14.59 -4.05
CA GLY A 37 11.85 -14.75 -5.44
C GLY A 37 11.49 -13.44 -6.12
N THR A 38 11.83 -13.36 -7.40
CA THR A 38 11.63 -12.21 -8.27
C THR A 38 11.51 -12.68 -9.73
N GLU A 39 11.42 -11.78 -10.69
CA GLU A 39 11.19 -12.07 -12.12
C GLU A 39 12.33 -12.82 -12.81
N ASN A 40 13.49 -12.95 -12.16
CA ASN A 40 14.66 -13.64 -12.71
C ASN A 40 15.43 -14.43 -11.63
N ASN A 41 16.38 -15.28 -12.07
CA ASN A 41 17.16 -16.17 -11.19
C ASN A 41 18.55 -15.62 -10.81
N GLY A 42 18.72 -14.29 -10.78
CA GLY A 42 19.98 -13.68 -10.39
C GLY A 42 20.39 -14.03 -8.95
N GLN A 43 21.60 -14.56 -8.77
CA GLN A 43 22.12 -14.90 -7.43
C GLN A 43 22.28 -13.67 -6.52
N ASN A 44 22.42 -12.49 -7.10
CA ASN A 44 22.64 -11.22 -6.40
C ASN A 44 21.38 -10.35 -6.34
N ASN A 45 20.20 -10.94 -6.51
CA ASN A 45 18.94 -10.21 -6.44
C ASN A 45 18.60 -9.76 -5.03
N PHE A 46 19.19 -10.37 -4.00
CA PHE A 46 18.90 -10.09 -2.61
C PHE A 46 20.18 -9.89 -1.83
N ASP A 47 20.15 -9.02 -0.82
CA ASP A 47 21.25 -8.89 0.14
C ASP A 47 21.29 -10.07 1.13
N ALA A 48 22.27 -10.03 2.05
CA ALA A 48 22.42 -11.06 3.09
C ALA A 48 21.18 -11.16 3.99
N ASN A 49 20.53 -10.02 4.29
CA ASN A 49 19.32 -9.95 5.10
C ASN A 49 18.07 -10.41 4.33
N GLY A 50 18.16 -10.58 3.01
CA GLY A 50 17.06 -11.02 2.16
C GLY A 50 16.21 -9.89 1.59
N ASN A 51 16.69 -8.66 1.58
CA ASN A 51 16.02 -7.55 0.90
C ASN A 51 16.33 -7.55 -0.59
N LEU A 52 15.33 -7.27 -1.43
CA LEU A 52 15.48 -7.22 -2.88
C LEU A 52 16.33 -6.02 -3.30
N LEU A 53 17.34 -6.23 -4.14
CA LEU A 53 18.32 -5.22 -4.56
C LEU A 53 18.02 -4.61 -5.94
N ASN A 54 17.18 -5.26 -6.74
CA ASN A 54 16.84 -4.80 -8.07
C ASN A 54 15.36 -5.01 -8.37
N LEU A 55 14.73 -3.97 -8.89
CA LEU A 55 13.41 -4.00 -9.50
C LEU A 55 13.60 -3.98 -11.01
N ASP A 56 13.18 -5.04 -11.69
CA ASP A 56 13.42 -5.21 -13.12
C ASP A 56 12.82 -4.03 -13.90
N ASN A 57 13.62 -3.45 -14.81
CA ASN A 57 13.30 -2.24 -15.59
C ASN A 57 12.91 -0.98 -14.79
N ILE A 58 13.03 -0.98 -13.46
CA ILE A 58 12.67 0.16 -12.60
C ILE A 58 13.93 0.77 -11.97
N GLY A 59 14.77 -0.03 -11.32
CA GLY A 59 15.97 0.49 -10.66
C GLY A 59 16.56 -0.39 -9.57
N ASN A 60 17.64 0.09 -8.98
CA ASN A 60 18.37 -0.59 -7.90
C ASN A 60 17.96 -0.04 -6.53
N LEU A 61 17.80 -0.93 -5.56
CA LEU A 61 17.40 -0.64 -4.20
C LEU A 61 18.59 -0.80 -3.26
N ASP A 62 18.80 0.19 -2.41
CA ASP A 62 19.74 0.11 -1.29
C ASP A 62 18.95 0.16 0.02
N TRP A 63 19.43 -0.57 1.02
CA TRP A 63 18.74 -0.76 2.30
C TRP A 63 19.57 -0.27 3.48
N HIS A 64 18.88 0.16 4.53
CA HIS A 64 19.50 0.35 5.83
C HIS A 64 19.69 -0.99 6.55
N TYR A 65 20.55 -1.00 7.57
CA TYR A 65 20.85 -2.21 8.36
C TYR A 65 19.61 -2.84 9.02
N ASN A 66 18.55 -2.05 9.23
CA ASN A 66 17.29 -2.47 9.84
C ASN A 66 16.21 -2.85 8.81
N ASN A 67 16.59 -3.16 7.57
CA ASN A 67 15.69 -3.56 6.47
C ASN A 67 14.66 -2.50 6.04
N THR A 68 14.86 -1.22 6.40
CA THR A 68 14.11 -0.10 5.80
C THR A 68 14.77 0.34 4.50
N LEU A 69 13.97 0.70 3.49
CA LEU A 69 14.47 1.07 2.17
C LEU A 69 15.18 2.43 2.25
N ASN A 70 16.48 2.49 1.96
CA ASN A 70 17.26 3.72 1.98
C ASN A 70 17.03 4.55 0.71
N ARG A 71 17.31 3.96 -0.46
CA ARG A 71 17.14 4.64 -1.74
C ARG A 71 16.82 3.71 -2.90
N LEU A 72 16.20 4.29 -3.93
CA LEU A 72 15.99 3.72 -5.26
C LEU A 72 16.77 4.56 -6.28
N THR A 73 17.70 3.95 -7.01
CA THR A 73 18.37 4.56 -8.18
C THR A 73 17.66 4.10 -9.44
N LYS A 74 17.09 5.04 -10.21
CA LYS A 74 16.25 4.72 -11.37
C LYS A 74 17.06 4.19 -12.56
N ALA A 75 16.54 3.16 -13.21
CA ALA A 75 17.09 2.60 -14.45
C ALA A 75 16.63 3.38 -15.70
N ASP A 76 15.38 3.83 -15.72
CA ASP A 76 14.76 4.55 -16.85
C ASP A 76 15.17 6.02 -16.94
N LYS A 77 15.67 6.59 -15.84
CA LYS A 77 16.09 7.99 -15.75
C LYS A 77 17.40 8.10 -14.99
N SER A 78 18.52 7.87 -15.70
CA SER A 78 19.88 7.96 -15.17
C SER A 78 20.08 9.22 -14.33
N ASN A 79 20.85 9.09 -13.24
CA ASN A 79 21.10 10.12 -12.23
C ASN A 79 19.87 10.58 -11.42
N THR A 80 18.73 9.89 -11.52
CA THR A 80 17.58 10.11 -10.64
C THR A 80 17.60 9.12 -9.49
N THR A 81 17.56 9.62 -8.25
CA THR A 81 17.54 8.81 -7.04
C THR A 81 16.40 9.26 -6.14
N GLN A 82 15.59 8.33 -5.65
CA GLN A 82 14.63 8.58 -4.57
C GLN A 82 15.22 8.09 -3.26
N TYR A 83 15.29 8.96 -2.25
CA TYR A 83 15.65 8.63 -0.88
C TYR A 83 14.39 8.52 -0.02
N SER A 84 14.45 7.66 0.99
CA SER A 84 13.44 7.55 2.05
C SER A 84 14.11 7.67 3.41
N VAL A 85 13.52 8.48 4.29
CA VAL A 85 14.02 8.76 5.63
C VAL A 85 12.97 8.36 6.64
N TYR A 86 13.42 7.73 7.73
CA TYR A 86 12.55 7.14 8.75
C TYR A 86 12.85 7.73 10.13
N ASP A 87 11.84 7.72 11.00
CA ASP A 87 12.01 8.03 12.41
C ASP A 87 12.62 6.83 13.18
N TYR A 88 12.80 7.00 14.49
CA TYR A 88 13.33 5.96 15.38
C TYR A 88 12.42 4.73 15.53
N GLN A 89 11.14 4.84 15.14
CA GLN A 89 10.16 3.77 15.16
C GLN A 89 10.06 3.04 13.81
N GLY A 90 10.79 3.51 12.79
CA GLY A 90 10.77 2.93 11.45
C GLY A 90 9.66 3.47 10.54
N ASN A 91 8.95 4.53 10.93
CA ASN A 91 7.96 5.17 10.07
C ASN A 91 8.65 6.12 9.08
N ARG A 92 8.27 6.08 7.80
CA ARG A 92 8.79 7.00 6.79
C ARG A 92 8.29 8.41 7.08
N VAL A 93 9.22 9.31 7.40
CA VAL A 93 8.94 10.72 7.71
C VAL A 93 9.30 11.65 6.56
N ARG A 94 10.12 11.20 5.60
CA ARG A 94 10.44 11.98 4.41
C ARG A 94 10.77 11.12 3.21
N SER A 95 10.43 11.61 2.02
CA SER A 95 10.99 11.13 0.75
C SER A 95 11.53 12.30 -0.07
N VAL A 96 12.66 12.09 -0.74
CA VAL A 96 13.31 13.10 -1.59
C VAL A 96 13.64 12.46 -2.92
N VAL A 97 13.27 13.10 -4.03
CA VAL A 97 13.73 12.73 -5.37
C VAL A 97 14.80 13.73 -5.78
N GLU A 98 15.98 13.25 -6.14
CA GLU A 98 17.09 14.04 -6.66
C GLU A 98 17.36 13.70 -8.12
N PHE A 99 17.84 14.67 -8.88
CA PHE A 99 18.39 14.51 -10.22
C PHE A 99 19.74 15.23 -10.26
N ASN A 100 20.81 14.54 -10.68
CA ASN A 100 22.18 15.07 -10.65
C ASN A 100 22.56 15.68 -9.28
N ASN A 101 22.20 15.00 -8.19
CA ASN A 101 22.43 15.41 -6.80
C ASN A 101 21.77 16.76 -6.42
N GLN A 102 20.74 17.16 -7.16
CA GLN A 102 19.91 18.32 -6.84
C GLN A 102 18.49 17.87 -6.51
N ALA A 103 17.97 18.29 -5.36
CA ALA A 103 16.61 17.98 -4.94
C ALA A 103 15.58 18.49 -5.95
N GLN A 104 14.81 17.57 -6.52
CA GLN A 104 13.73 17.84 -7.47
C GLN A 104 12.37 17.89 -6.77
N SER A 105 12.17 16.99 -5.81
CA SER A 105 11.00 17.06 -4.96
C SER A 105 11.30 16.49 -3.60
N GLN A 106 10.60 17.02 -2.61
CA GLN A 106 10.62 16.53 -1.24
C GLN A 106 9.18 16.37 -0.79
N ARG A 107 8.96 15.36 0.04
CA ARG A 107 7.76 15.25 0.84
C ARG A 107 8.08 14.92 2.27
N ASP A 108 7.45 15.64 3.17
CA ASP A 108 7.46 15.43 4.61
C ASP A 108 6.13 14.82 5.05
N TYR A 109 6.20 13.73 5.80
CA TYR A 109 5.06 13.02 6.34
C TYR A 109 4.90 13.35 7.81
N LEU A 110 3.79 13.99 8.16
CA LEU A 110 3.37 14.27 9.53
C LEU A 110 2.08 13.48 9.81
N PRO A 111 1.70 13.25 11.09
CA PRO A 111 0.62 12.32 11.44
C PRO A 111 -0.71 12.49 10.68
N LEU A 112 -1.08 13.71 10.31
CA LEU A 112 -2.29 13.99 9.52
C LEU A 112 -2.02 14.89 8.32
N LEU A 113 -0.77 15.21 8.01
CA LEU A 113 -0.41 16.22 7.03
C LEU A 113 0.81 15.80 6.23
N ASP A 114 0.68 15.79 4.91
CA ASP A 114 1.84 15.72 4.03
C ASP A 114 2.17 17.12 3.53
N ILE A 115 3.45 17.47 3.54
CA ILE A 115 3.94 18.70 2.91
C ILE A 115 4.84 18.29 1.76
N SER A 116 4.49 18.68 0.54
CA SER A 116 5.27 18.41 -0.66
C SER A 116 5.83 19.70 -1.24
N THR A 117 7.10 19.69 -1.60
CA THR A 117 7.80 20.82 -2.23
C THR A 117 8.44 20.34 -3.54
N ASN A 118 8.31 21.11 -4.62
CA ASN A 118 8.94 20.81 -5.91
C ASN A 118 10.19 21.67 -6.17
N GLU A 119 10.87 21.44 -7.31
CA GLU A 119 12.04 22.20 -7.78
C GLU A 119 11.84 23.71 -7.74
N THR A 120 10.66 24.17 -8.11
CA THR A 120 10.29 25.60 -8.13
C THR A 120 9.95 26.15 -6.74
N LYS A 121 10.22 25.39 -5.67
CA LYS A 121 9.86 25.69 -4.27
C LYS A 121 8.37 25.92 -4.06
N GLN A 122 7.53 25.41 -4.97
CA GLN A 122 6.08 25.43 -4.76
C GLN A 122 5.71 24.34 -3.78
N GLN A 123 4.96 24.75 -2.76
CA GLN A 123 4.50 23.87 -1.72
C GLN A 123 3.04 23.45 -1.98
N SER A 124 2.75 22.18 -1.74
CA SER A 124 1.40 21.67 -1.58
C SER A 124 1.27 20.95 -0.24
N ASN A 125 0.13 21.16 0.41
CA ASN A 125 -0.20 20.58 1.70
C ASN A 125 -1.39 19.64 1.49
N THR A 126 -1.28 18.42 2.00
CA THR A 126 -2.33 17.40 1.92
C THR A 126 -2.71 17.01 3.34
N LEU A 127 -3.88 17.46 3.79
CA LEU A 127 -4.44 17.16 5.11
C LEU A 127 -5.35 15.93 5.02
N HIS A 128 -5.13 14.95 5.88
CA HIS A 128 -5.88 13.70 5.96
C HIS A 128 -6.93 13.78 7.08
N ILE A 129 -8.21 13.62 6.74
CA ILE A 129 -9.34 13.69 7.69
C ILE A 129 -10.25 12.47 7.50
N GLY A 130 -9.97 11.38 8.22
CA GLY A 130 -10.70 10.13 8.05
C GLY A 130 -10.52 9.58 6.63
N THR A 131 -11.62 9.42 5.88
CA THR A 131 -11.61 9.02 4.46
C THR A 131 -11.54 10.21 3.48
N HIS A 132 -11.27 11.40 3.98
CA HIS A 132 -11.20 12.63 3.17
C HIS A 132 -9.76 13.10 3.08
N ILE A 133 -9.40 13.58 1.90
CA ILE A 133 -8.13 14.26 1.68
C ILE A 133 -8.42 15.69 1.23
N LEU A 134 -7.94 16.66 1.99
CA LEU A 134 -7.97 18.06 1.60
C LEU A 134 -6.59 18.44 1.07
N SER A 135 -6.50 18.75 -0.21
CA SER A 135 -5.25 19.25 -0.82
C SER A 135 -5.33 20.76 -1.02
N LYS A 136 -4.28 21.47 -0.61
CA LYS A 136 -4.08 22.89 -0.85
C LYS A 136 -2.77 23.10 -1.57
N SER A 137 -2.78 23.79 -2.70
CA SER A 137 -1.56 24.14 -3.43
C SER A 137 -1.30 25.64 -3.37
N SER A 138 -0.04 26.02 -3.22
CA SER A 138 0.38 27.44 -3.17
C SER A 138 0.46 28.10 -4.55
N LYS A 139 -0.04 27.48 -5.63
CA LYS A 139 0.10 28.05 -6.98
C LYS A 139 -0.82 29.25 -7.19
N ASP A 140 -0.21 30.35 -7.63
CA ASP A 140 -0.85 31.62 -8.01
C ASP A 140 -1.79 31.56 -9.24
N ASN A 141 -2.08 30.39 -9.83
CA ASN A 141 -2.85 30.32 -11.09
C ASN A 141 -3.66 29.02 -11.29
N THR A 142 -4.11 28.36 -10.22
CA THR A 142 -5.15 27.33 -10.32
C THR A 142 -6.49 27.93 -9.89
N GLN A 143 -7.55 27.76 -10.71
CA GLN A 143 -8.89 28.29 -10.41
C GLN A 143 -9.45 27.86 -9.05
N ASN A 144 -8.91 26.80 -8.44
CA ASN A 144 -9.24 26.35 -7.08
C ASN A 144 -7.95 26.00 -6.32
N PRO A 145 -7.40 26.88 -5.47
CA PRO A 145 -6.19 26.60 -4.68
C PRO A 145 -6.42 25.51 -3.61
N ASN A 146 -7.68 25.27 -3.25
CA ASN A 146 -8.11 24.20 -2.36
C ASN A 146 -8.94 23.20 -3.16
N GLN A 147 -8.59 21.92 -3.09
CA GLN A 147 -9.35 20.84 -3.68
C GLN A 147 -9.58 19.74 -2.65
N THR A 148 -10.85 19.42 -2.42
CA THR A 148 -11.24 18.30 -1.55
C THR A 148 -11.39 17.04 -2.40
N HIS A 149 -10.84 15.93 -1.91
CA HIS A 149 -10.95 14.61 -2.50
C HIS A 149 -11.67 13.70 -1.50
N TYR A 150 -12.91 13.32 -1.84
CA TYR A 150 -13.69 12.34 -1.10
C TYR A 150 -13.31 10.95 -1.61
N GLN A 151 -12.68 10.12 -0.78
CA GLN A 151 -12.25 8.78 -1.19
C GLN A 151 -13.30 7.75 -0.83
N LEU A 152 -13.82 7.06 -1.85
CA LEU A 152 -14.78 5.98 -1.69
C LEU A 152 -14.05 4.66 -1.88
N THR A 153 -14.00 3.87 -0.81
CA THR A 153 -13.18 2.68 -0.74
C THR A 153 -13.99 1.38 -0.88
N SER A 154 -13.35 0.33 -1.40
CA SER A 154 -13.89 -1.02 -1.37
C SER A 154 -13.93 -1.62 0.04
N HIS A 155 -14.39 -2.87 0.18
CA HIS A 155 -14.38 -3.60 1.45
C HIS A 155 -12.97 -3.82 2.03
N LEU A 156 -11.95 -3.81 1.18
CA LEU A 156 -10.53 -3.89 1.55
C LEU A 156 -9.89 -2.52 1.81
N GLN A 157 -10.69 -1.45 1.83
CA GLN A 157 -10.22 -0.06 1.96
C GLN A 157 -9.41 0.46 0.75
N SER A 158 -9.45 -0.24 -0.40
CA SER A 158 -8.83 0.27 -1.63
C SER A 158 -9.65 1.44 -2.18
N ASN A 159 -9.01 2.57 -2.47
CA ASN A 159 -9.66 3.77 -2.98
C ASN A 159 -10.13 3.60 -4.43
N THR A 160 -11.41 3.38 -4.64
CA THR A 160 -11.98 3.05 -5.96
C THR A 160 -12.46 4.27 -6.75
N LEU A 161 -12.88 5.33 -6.04
CA LEU A 161 -13.49 6.51 -6.65
C LEU A 161 -13.15 7.73 -5.79
N GLU A 162 -12.70 8.81 -6.44
CA GLU A 162 -12.50 10.11 -5.82
C GLU A 162 -13.48 11.11 -6.40
N LEU A 163 -14.16 11.84 -5.51
CA LEU A 163 -15.09 12.91 -5.87
C LEU A 163 -14.59 14.27 -5.36
N ASP A 164 -14.98 15.35 -6.02
CA ASP A 164 -14.80 16.71 -5.50
C ASP A 164 -15.95 17.13 -4.56
N ASP A 165 -15.90 18.37 -4.07
CA ASP A 165 -16.90 19.00 -3.21
C ASP A 165 -18.29 19.15 -3.83
N LYS A 166 -18.40 18.97 -5.15
CA LYS A 166 -19.65 18.98 -5.92
C LYS A 166 -20.07 17.58 -6.36
N ALA A 167 -19.50 16.54 -5.74
CA ALA A 167 -19.72 15.13 -6.05
C ALA A 167 -19.39 14.76 -7.50
N GLN A 168 -18.52 15.52 -8.17
CA GLN A 168 -18.04 15.18 -9.50
C GLN A 168 -16.87 14.21 -9.43
N THR A 169 -16.87 13.22 -10.31
CA THR A 169 -15.76 12.26 -10.41
C THR A 169 -14.45 12.94 -10.80
N LEU A 170 -13.44 12.80 -9.93
CA LEU A 170 -12.05 13.19 -10.17
C LEU A 170 -11.26 12.02 -10.76
N SER A 171 -11.31 10.87 -10.08
CA SER A 171 -10.61 9.66 -10.51
C SER A 171 -11.42 8.40 -10.18
N TYR A 172 -11.28 7.38 -11.00
CA TYR A 172 -11.80 6.03 -10.79
C TYR A 172 -10.64 5.06 -10.98
N GLU A 173 -10.50 4.09 -10.08
CA GLU A 173 -9.46 3.07 -10.17
C GLU A 173 -9.99 1.71 -9.71
N HIS A 174 -9.67 0.68 -10.48
CA HIS A 174 -9.97 -0.70 -10.13
C HIS A 174 -8.68 -1.51 -10.07
N TYR A 175 -8.62 -2.47 -9.16
CA TYR A 175 -7.40 -3.20 -8.82
C TYR A 175 -7.55 -4.68 -9.12
N TYR A 176 -6.45 -5.30 -9.56
CA TYR A 176 -6.25 -6.73 -9.48
C TYR A 176 -6.11 -7.17 -8.01
N PRO A 177 -6.31 -8.46 -7.70
CA PRO A 177 -6.31 -8.97 -6.32
C PRO A 177 -5.11 -8.56 -5.48
N TYR A 178 -3.91 -8.46 -6.04
CA TYR A 178 -2.69 -8.10 -5.30
C TYR A 178 -2.31 -6.61 -5.37
N GLY A 179 -3.23 -5.76 -5.83
CA GLY A 179 -3.06 -4.31 -5.85
C GLY A 179 -2.46 -3.71 -7.12
N GLY A 180 -2.19 -4.52 -8.15
CA GLY A 180 -1.93 -4.01 -9.50
C GLY A 180 -3.13 -3.21 -10.01
N THR A 181 -2.91 -2.10 -10.70
CA THR A 181 -4.01 -1.29 -11.25
C THR A 181 -4.53 -1.96 -12.52
N ALA A 182 -5.79 -2.39 -12.52
CA ALA A 182 -6.45 -3.00 -13.66
C ALA A 182 -7.02 -1.94 -14.61
N ILE A 183 -7.67 -0.92 -14.04
CA ILE A 183 -8.25 0.20 -14.79
C ILE A 183 -8.01 1.47 -13.98
N ILE A 184 -7.63 2.54 -14.67
CA ILE A 184 -7.62 3.88 -14.08
C ILE A 184 -8.17 4.88 -15.10
N ALA A 185 -9.05 5.75 -14.63
CA ALA A 185 -9.70 6.77 -15.45
C ALA A 185 -9.95 8.04 -14.63
N GLY A 186 -10.10 9.16 -15.30
CA GLY A 186 -10.45 10.43 -14.67
C GLY A 186 -10.56 11.53 -15.71
N LYS A 187 -11.14 12.68 -15.33
CA LYS A 187 -11.37 13.80 -16.26
C LYS A 187 -10.05 14.41 -16.75
N ASN A 188 -9.00 14.35 -15.95
CA ASN A 188 -7.69 14.94 -16.25
C ASN A 188 -6.56 14.01 -15.80
N LYS A 189 -5.61 13.73 -16.71
CA LYS A 189 -4.41 12.92 -16.42
C LYS A 189 -3.61 13.43 -15.21
N THR A 190 -3.45 14.75 -15.09
CA THR A 190 -2.72 15.36 -13.96
C THR A 190 -3.43 15.12 -12.64
N GLN A 191 -4.77 15.18 -12.60
CA GLN A 191 -5.53 14.88 -11.39
C GLN A 191 -5.42 13.40 -11.01
N VAL A 192 -5.48 12.50 -11.99
CA VAL A 192 -5.29 11.06 -11.78
C VAL A 192 -3.89 10.74 -11.25
N GLN A 193 -2.86 11.45 -11.74
CA GLN A 193 -1.48 11.29 -11.29
C GLN A 193 -1.25 11.83 -9.87
N GLN A 194 -2.09 12.75 -9.38
CA GLN A 194 -1.99 13.25 -8.00
C GLN A 194 -2.51 12.27 -6.95
N LYS A 195 -3.21 11.20 -7.37
CA LYS A 195 -3.72 10.16 -6.47
C LYS A 195 -2.57 9.30 -5.93
N ARG A 196 -2.35 9.35 -4.62
CA ARG A 196 -1.25 8.63 -3.94
C ARG A 196 -1.72 7.41 -3.16
N TYR A 197 -2.81 7.55 -2.43
CA TYR A 197 -3.39 6.49 -1.61
C TYR A 197 -4.37 5.68 -2.45
N ARG A 198 -4.03 4.41 -2.65
CA ARG A 198 -4.63 3.55 -3.68
C ARG A 198 -5.13 2.25 -3.06
N TYR A 199 -4.37 1.17 -3.22
CA TYR A 199 -4.76 -0.16 -2.79
C TYR A 199 -4.66 -0.31 -1.26
N THR A 200 -5.71 -0.83 -0.62
CA THR A 200 -5.84 -0.98 0.85
C THR A 200 -5.51 0.27 1.67
N GLY A 201 -5.79 1.45 1.11
CA GLY A 201 -5.50 2.74 1.73
C GLY A 201 -4.00 3.06 1.85
N LYS A 202 -3.13 2.33 1.14
CA LYS A 202 -1.69 2.54 1.17
C LYS A 202 -1.21 3.45 0.05
N GLU A 203 -0.15 4.18 0.36
CA GLU A 203 0.53 5.01 -0.61
C GLU A 203 1.28 4.14 -1.62
N ARG A 204 1.09 4.42 -2.92
CA ARG A 204 1.95 3.87 -3.98
C ARG A 204 2.96 4.92 -4.40
N ASP A 205 4.23 4.59 -4.31
CA ASP A 205 5.32 5.46 -4.72
C ASP A 205 5.38 5.53 -6.26
N ASP A 206 5.22 6.71 -6.85
CA ASP A 206 5.27 6.88 -8.31
C ASP A 206 6.63 6.54 -8.92
N SER A 207 7.71 6.67 -8.12
CA SER A 207 9.07 6.39 -8.55
C SER A 207 9.35 4.91 -8.74
N SER A 208 8.76 4.04 -7.92
CA SER A 208 9.05 2.60 -7.88
C SER A 208 7.86 1.72 -8.24
N GLY A 209 6.63 2.22 -8.10
CA GLY A 209 5.39 1.44 -8.16
C GLY A 209 5.10 0.62 -6.90
N LEU A 210 6.04 0.58 -5.94
CA LEU A 210 5.89 -0.12 -4.67
C LEU A 210 4.82 0.56 -3.81
N SER A 211 4.10 -0.23 -3.03
CA SER A 211 3.17 0.31 -2.03
C SER A 211 3.81 0.27 -0.65
N TYR A 212 3.81 1.41 0.05
CA TYR A 212 4.41 1.54 1.39
C TYR A 212 3.38 1.20 2.47
N TYR A 213 3.72 0.24 3.34
CA TYR A 213 2.82 -0.28 4.37
C TYR A 213 3.22 0.09 5.80
N GLY A 214 4.31 0.84 5.99
CA GLY A 214 4.88 1.10 7.31
C GLY A 214 6.19 0.34 7.47
N ALA A 215 6.10 -0.95 7.77
CA ALA A 215 7.29 -1.78 7.97
C ALA A 215 7.92 -2.31 6.68
N ARG A 216 7.10 -2.58 5.65
CA ARG A 216 7.53 -3.20 4.40
C ARG A 216 6.96 -2.49 3.18
N TYR A 217 7.54 -2.81 2.03
CA TYR A 217 7.06 -2.39 0.72
C TYR A 217 6.51 -3.61 -0.04
N LEU A 218 5.27 -3.50 -0.51
CA LEU A 218 4.65 -4.51 -1.37
C LEU A 218 5.00 -4.18 -2.82
N ALA A 219 5.44 -5.17 -3.60
CA ALA A 219 5.51 -5.09 -5.05
C ALA A 219 4.27 -5.75 -5.66
N PRO A 220 3.26 -4.99 -6.12
CA PRO A 220 1.98 -5.58 -6.51
C PRO A 220 2.06 -6.47 -7.76
N TRP A 221 3.04 -6.24 -8.64
CA TRP A 221 3.30 -7.09 -9.81
C TRP A 221 4.02 -8.39 -9.43
N LEU A 222 4.81 -8.41 -8.36
CA LEU A 222 5.39 -9.65 -7.82
C LEU A 222 4.44 -10.38 -6.86
N THR A 223 3.35 -9.72 -6.44
CA THR A 223 2.35 -10.22 -5.47
C THR A 223 2.90 -10.49 -4.06
N ARG A 224 4.06 -9.91 -3.73
CA ARG A 224 4.81 -10.23 -2.50
C ARG A 224 5.55 -9.03 -1.93
N TRP A 225 5.95 -9.15 -0.68
CA TRP A 225 6.87 -8.23 -0.04
C TRP A 225 8.26 -8.31 -0.68
N ILE A 226 8.95 -7.18 -0.76
CA ILE A 226 10.32 -7.11 -1.30
C ILE A 226 11.42 -7.24 -0.23
N SER A 227 11.02 -7.33 1.04
CA SER A 227 11.88 -7.60 2.20
C SER A 227 11.19 -8.63 3.10
N PRO A 228 11.95 -9.43 3.87
CA PRO A 228 11.36 -10.40 4.78
C PRO A 228 10.63 -9.68 5.93
N ASP A 229 9.64 -10.35 6.51
CA ASP A 229 9.00 -9.90 7.74
C ASP A 229 10.01 -9.74 8.88
N SER A 230 10.12 -8.52 9.41
CA SER A 230 10.97 -8.28 10.58
C SER A 230 10.34 -8.77 11.88
N ALA A 231 9.04 -9.08 11.91
CA ALA A 231 8.42 -9.81 13.02
C ALA A 231 8.80 -11.30 13.04
N GLY A 232 9.44 -11.80 11.97
CA GLY A 232 9.81 -13.20 11.83
C GLY A 232 8.62 -14.09 11.45
N ALA A 233 8.70 -15.38 11.79
CA ALA A 233 7.76 -16.41 11.33
C ALA A 233 6.42 -16.44 12.09
N VAL A 234 5.88 -15.28 12.46
CA VAL A 234 4.62 -15.16 13.22
C VAL A 234 3.41 -15.54 12.35
N ASP A 235 3.42 -15.18 11.06
CA ASP A 235 2.35 -15.52 10.10
C ASP A 235 2.70 -16.72 9.21
N GLY A 236 3.65 -17.53 9.66
CA GLY A 236 4.15 -18.70 8.95
C GLY A 236 5.60 -18.55 8.49
N LEU A 237 6.13 -19.64 7.91
CA LEU A 237 7.54 -19.76 7.57
C LEU A 237 7.95 -18.97 6.31
N ASN A 238 6.99 -18.47 5.55
CA ASN A 238 7.26 -17.65 4.37
C ASN A 238 7.16 -16.16 4.70
N LEU A 239 8.32 -15.54 4.93
CA LEU A 239 8.44 -14.14 5.33
C LEU A 239 8.13 -13.12 4.23
N TYR A 240 7.85 -13.57 3.00
CA TYR A 240 7.58 -12.70 1.83
C TYR A 240 6.13 -12.73 1.37
N VAL A 241 5.31 -13.65 1.90
CA VAL A 241 3.92 -13.81 1.48
C VAL A 241 3.09 -12.60 1.89
N TYR A 242 2.35 -12.05 0.93
CA TYR A 242 1.34 -11.05 1.21
C TYR A 242 0.04 -11.74 1.64
N VAL A 243 -0.40 -11.46 2.87
CA VAL A 243 -1.71 -11.81 3.44
C VAL A 243 -2.16 -13.27 3.22
N GLY A 244 -1.24 -14.21 3.40
CA GLY A 244 -1.51 -15.65 3.27
C GLY A 244 -2.03 -16.06 1.88
N ASN A 245 -1.65 -15.32 0.82
CA ASN A 245 -2.14 -15.50 -0.54
C ASN A 245 -3.67 -15.34 -0.73
N ASN A 246 -4.35 -14.66 0.20
CA ASN A 246 -5.78 -14.37 0.06
C ASN A 246 -6.07 -12.86 0.20
N PRO A 247 -5.63 -12.05 -0.77
CA PRO A 247 -5.76 -10.60 -0.70
C PRO A 247 -7.18 -10.10 -0.97
N LEU A 248 -8.12 -10.98 -1.33
CA LEU A 248 -9.53 -10.65 -1.46
C LEU A 248 -10.26 -10.64 -0.11
N LYS A 249 -9.68 -11.29 0.91
CA LYS A 249 -10.24 -11.41 2.26
C LYS A 249 -9.48 -10.55 3.29
N TYR A 250 -8.16 -10.58 3.21
CA TYR A 250 -7.28 -10.01 4.22
C TYR A 250 -6.56 -8.75 3.72
N ILE A 251 -6.23 -7.87 4.66
CA ILE A 251 -5.38 -6.69 4.46
C ILE A 251 -4.24 -6.74 5.47
N ASP A 252 -3.07 -6.21 5.15
CA ASP A 252 -2.02 -5.97 6.15
C ASP A 252 -1.95 -4.46 6.42
N PRO A 253 -2.35 -3.95 7.59
CA PRO A 253 -2.33 -2.51 7.83
C PRO A 253 -0.96 -1.94 8.16
N MET A 254 0.02 -2.74 8.59
CA MET A 254 1.31 -2.22 9.09
C MET A 254 2.51 -2.85 8.38
N GLY A 255 2.27 -3.79 7.47
CA GLY A 255 3.32 -4.60 6.85
C GLY A 255 3.90 -5.61 7.82
N HIS A 256 3.13 -6.12 8.78
CA HIS A 256 3.57 -7.16 9.72
C HIS A 256 2.59 -8.30 9.85
N PHE A 257 1.29 -8.02 9.87
CA PHE A 257 0.28 -9.03 10.17
C PHE A 257 -0.99 -8.84 9.33
N PRO A 258 -1.52 -9.90 8.70
CA PRO A 258 -2.79 -9.82 8.03
C PRO A 258 -3.92 -9.72 9.04
N LEU A 259 -4.81 -8.76 8.84
CA LEU A 259 -6.10 -8.68 9.49
C LEU A 259 -7.20 -9.03 8.50
N ILE A 260 -8.30 -9.60 9.01
CA ILE A 260 -9.54 -9.69 8.23
C ILE A 260 -9.98 -8.25 7.93
N SER A 261 -10.33 -7.97 6.68
CA SER A 261 -10.91 -6.68 6.31
C SER A 261 -12.11 -6.35 7.19
N TRP A 262 -12.31 -5.08 7.53
CA TRP A 262 -13.40 -4.68 8.44
C TRP A 262 -14.77 -5.19 7.97
N GLY A 263 -15.03 -5.17 6.65
CA GLY A 263 -16.25 -5.74 6.07
C GLY A 263 -16.36 -7.26 6.25
N GLY A 264 -15.27 -8.00 6.03
CA GLY A 264 -15.21 -9.45 6.26
C GLY A 264 -15.38 -9.81 7.73
N PHE A 265 -14.74 -9.06 8.64
CA PHE A 265 -14.87 -9.24 10.07
C PHE A 265 -16.32 -9.05 10.51
N VAL A 266 -16.96 -7.94 10.11
CA VAL A 266 -18.38 -7.69 10.41
C VAL A 266 -19.28 -8.79 9.85
N SER A 267 -19.04 -9.23 8.61
CA SER A 267 -19.82 -10.31 7.98
C SER A 267 -19.69 -11.64 8.73
N ASP A 268 -18.46 -12.07 9.04
CA ASP A 268 -18.19 -13.34 9.71
C ASP A 268 -18.78 -13.36 11.12
N ILE A 269 -18.69 -12.24 11.85
CA ILE A 269 -19.27 -12.11 13.20
C ILE A 269 -20.80 -12.12 13.15
N ASN A 270 -21.41 -11.41 12.18
CA ASN A 270 -22.86 -11.43 12.01
C ASN A 270 -23.37 -12.82 11.58
N ALA A 271 -22.62 -13.55 10.74
CA ALA A 271 -22.94 -14.93 10.37
C ALA A 271 -22.78 -15.92 11.54
N TYR A 272 -21.75 -15.75 12.37
CA TYR A 272 -21.58 -16.53 13.60
C TYR A 272 -22.75 -16.31 14.58
N LYS A 273 -23.19 -15.06 14.74
CA LYS A 273 -24.35 -14.71 15.58
C LYS A 273 -25.69 -15.19 15.04
N ALA A 274 -25.87 -15.23 13.72
CA ALA A 274 -27.08 -15.82 13.13
C ALA A 274 -27.26 -17.30 13.54
N ASN A 275 -26.16 -17.98 13.90
CA ASN A 275 -26.16 -19.33 14.47
C ASN A 275 -26.22 -19.36 16.01
N GLN A 276 -26.72 -18.29 16.65
CA GLN A 276 -27.03 -18.16 18.08
C GLN A 276 -25.92 -18.55 19.07
N ARG A 277 -24.69 -18.09 18.82
CA ARG A 277 -23.63 -18.15 19.83
C ARG A 277 -23.32 -16.76 20.33
N ASP A 278 -23.42 -16.57 21.65
CA ASP A 278 -23.00 -15.35 22.30
C ASP A 278 -21.50 -15.14 22.07
N LEU A 279 -21.14 -13.93 21.63
CA LEU A 279 -19.76 -13.57 21.36
C LEU A 279 -19.37 -12.39 22.25
N ASN A 280 -18.50 -12.69 23.21
CA ASN A 280 -17.84 -11.67 24.02
C ASN A 280 -16.59 -11.20 23.28
N ILE A 281 -16.60 -9.94 22.82
CA ILE A 281 -15.43 -9.32 22.19
C ILE A 281 -14.76 -8.44 23.24
N TRP A 282 -13.53 -8.78 23.61
CA TRP A 282 -12.69 -7.93 24.43
C TRP A 282 -11.94 -6.93 23.53
N VAL A 283 -12.07 -5.62 23.81
CA VAL A 283 -11.54 -4.54 22.96
C VAL A 283 -10.17 -4.01 23.46
N GLY A 284 -9.52 -4.75 24.36
CA GLY A 284 -8.22 -4.36 24.90
C GLY A 284 -8.29 -3.35 26.05
N ASP A 285 -7.19 -3.20 26.78
CA ASP A 285 -7.09 -2.29 27.93
C ASP A 285 -7.10 -0.80 27.57
N ALA A 286 -6.94 -0.46 26.29
CA ALA A 286 -6.94 0.92 25.79
C ALA A 286 -8.31 1.40 25.28
N HIS A 287 -9.41 0.68 25.57
CA HIS A 287 -10.76 1.00 25.09
C HIS A 287 -11.28 2.38 25.53
N ASP A 288 -10.72 2.94 26.60
CA ASP A 288 -11.10 4.26 27.12
C ASP A 288 -10.44 5.45 26.40
N THR A 289 -9.43 5.17 25.58
CA THR A 289 -8.78 6.17 24.74
C THR A 289 -9.73 6.67 23.64
N PRO A 290 -9.52 7.87 23.06
CA PRO A 290 -10.35 8.35 21.95
C PRO A 290 -10.44 7.36 20.78
N GLN A 291 -9.31 6.70 20.46
CA GLN A 291 -9.22 5.67 19.44
C GLN A 291 -9.98 4.40 19.85
N GLY A 292 -9.85 3.98 21.11
CA GLY A 292 -10.61 2.87 21.69
C GLY A 292 -12.12 3.10 21.65
N LYS A 293 -12.59 4.28 22.04
CA LYS A 293 -14.01 4.67 21.98
C LYS A 293 -14.53 4.70 20.55
N TYR A 294 -13.75 5.21 19.60
CA TYR A 294 -14.12 5.20 18.18
C TYR A 294 -14.27 3.78 17.64
N LEU A 295 -13.39 2.86 18.04
CA LEU A 295 -13.46 1.44 17.70
C LEU A 295 -14.71 0.78 18.31
N VAL A 296 -15.01 1.02 19.59
CA VAL A 296 -16.20 0.49 20.28
C VAL A 296 -17.50 0.98 19.61
N ILE A 297 -17.59 2.27 19.29
CA ILE A 297 -18.76 2.85 18.62
C ILE A 297 -18.93 2.26 17.21
N ASN A 298 -17.84 2.12 16.44
CA ASN A 298 -17.90 1.51 15.11
C ASN A 298 -18.30 0.03 15.16
N LEU A 299 -17.77 -0.72 16.15
CA LEU A 299 -18.18 -2.09 16.41
C LEU A 299 -19.70 -2.14 16.66
N ALA A 300 -20.20 -1.31 17.58
CA ALA A 300 -21.61 -1.30 17.99
C ALA A 300 -22.59 -0.88 16.89
N MET A 301 -22.18 0.00 15.98
CA MET A 301 -23.03 0.41 14.85
C MET A 301 -23.11 -0.64 13.75
N LYS A 302 -22.09 -1.50 13.59
CA LYS A 302 -21.97 -2.39 12.43
C LYS A 302 -22.16 -3.88 12.77
N LEU A 303 -21.92 -4.26 14.01
CA LEU A 303 -22.23 -5.59 14.54
C LEU A 303 -23.57 -5.51 15.26
N ASN A 304 -24.46 -6.47 15.03
CA ASN A 304 -25.72 -6.55 15.76
C ASN A 304 -25.44 -6.96 17.23
N PHE A 305 -25.20 -5.99 18.12
CA PHE A 305 -25.13 -6.21 19.57
C PHE A 305 -25.73 -5.05 20.37
N LYS A 306 -26.11 -5.33 21.62
CA LYS A 306 -26.35 -4.33 22.66
C LYS A 306 -25.06 -4.19 23.46
N ILE A 307 -24.54 -2.97 23.60
CA ILE A 307 -23.50 -2.68 24.61
C ILE A 307 -24.19 -2.87 25.97
N LEU A 308 -23.64 -3.72 26.84
CA LEU A 308 -24.00 -3.77 28.25
C LEU A 308 -23.18 -2.72 29.01
#